data_AF-A0A9E3XF05-F1
#
_entry.id   AF-A0A9E3XF05-F1
#
_cell.length_a   1.000
_cell.length_b   1.000
_cell.length_c   1.000
_cell.angle_alpha   90.00
_cell.angle_beta   90.00
_cell.angle_gamma   90.00
#
_symmetry.space_group_name_H-M   'P 1'
#
loop_
_entity.id
_entity.type
_entity.pdbx_description
1 polymer ?
#
loop_
_entity_poly.entity_id
_entity_poly.type
_entity_poly.pdbx_seq_one_letter_code
_entity_poly.pdbx_strand_id
1 'polypeptide(L)'
;FFFFLDELQVRLNDNGRGLIRPSERAGNGLRNMHKRAGKIGGIIQLQSTPGEGTEVCFRGSLPEFPEVLFATKAQSPQRTAN
;
A
#
# COMPACT_ATOMS: atom_id res chain seq x y z
N PHE A 1 10.27 -0.79 25.20
CA PHE A 1 9.32 -1.60 24.42
C PHE A 1 9.64 -1.39 22.96
N PHE A 2 10.21 -2.39 22.27
CA PHE A 2 10.38 -2.37 20.83
C PHE A 2 9.22 -3.17 20.23
N PHE A 3 8.43 -2.55 19.37
CA PHE A 3 7.47 -3.25 18.53
C PHE A 3 8.20 -3.71 17.28
N PHE A 4 8.09 -4.99 16.93
CA PHE A 4 8.64 -5.52 15.69
C PHE A 4 7.54 -5.42 14.64
N LEU A 5 7.60 -4.37 13.84
CA LEU A 5 6.64 -4.17 12.76
C LEU A 5 6.94 -5.14 11.62
N ASP A 6 5.98 -5.97 11.25
CA ASP A 6 6.03 -6.73 10.02
C ASP A 6 6.06 -5.78 8.81
N GLU A 7 6.80 -6.15 7.76
CA GLU A 7 6.86 -5.39 6.52
C GLU A 7 5.92 -6.01 5.46
N LEU A 8 5.01 -5.20 4.90
CA LEU A 8 4.27 -5.55 3.69
C LEU A 8 5.04 -5.08 2.46
N GLN A 9 5.34 -6.02 1.58
CA GLN A 9 5.88 -5.74 0.25
C GLN A 9 4.89 -6.17 -0.85
N VAL A 10 4.59 -5.26 -1.77
CA VAL A 10 3.76 -5.55 -2.96
C VAL A 10 4.57 -5.26 -4.21
N ARG A 11 4.65 -6.22 -5.13
CA ARG A 11 5.33 -6.10 -6.42
C ARG A 11 4.33 -6.24 -7.56
N LEU A 12 4.38 -5.30 -8.51
CA LEU A 12 3.67 -5.35 -9.78
C LEU A 12 4.70 -5.33 -10.90
N ASN A 13 4.66 -6.33 -11.78
CA ASN A 13 5.55 -6.45 -12.91
C ASN A 13 4.75 -6.58 -14.21
N ASP A 14 5.20 -5.88 -15.26
CA ASP A 14 4.75 -6.07 -16.63
C ASP A 14 5.97 -6.22 -17.56
N ASN A 15 5.77 -6.93 -18.67
CA ASN A 15 6.76 -7.12 -19.73
C ASN A 15 6.45 -6.24 -20.96
N GLY A 16 5.84 -5.07 -20.73
CA GLY A 16 5.46 -4.14 -21.78
C GLY A 16 6.65 -3.34 -22.32
N ARG A 17 6.35 -2.23 -22.98
CA ARG A 17 7.38 -1.37 -23.62
C ARG A 17 8.29 -0.60 -22.65
N GLY A 18 8.03 -0.62 -21.35
CA GLY A 18 8.71 0.20 -20.36
C GLY A 18 8.51 1.73 -20.52
N LEU A 19 9.21 2.49 -19.69
CA LEU A 19 9.14 3.95 -19.57
C LEU A 19 10.47 4.57 -20.00
N ILE A 20 10.43 5.51 -20.94
CA ILE A 20 11.65 6.15 -21.50
C ILE A 20 12.27 7.15 -20.51
N ARG A 21 11.47 7.74 -19.61
CA ARG A 21 11.92 8.71 -18.58
C ARG A 21 11.02 8.64 -17.33
N PRO A 22 11.15 7.59 -16.53
CA PRO A 22 10.24 7.34 -15.41
C PRO A 22 10.25 8.46 -14.34
N SER A 23 11.40 9.12 -14.13
CA SER A 23 11.57 10.19 -13.13
C SER A 23 11.13 11.58 -13.59
N GLU A 24 11.28 11.92 -14.88
CA GLU A 24 11.04 13.28 -15.40
C GLU A 24 9.58 13.54 -15.82
N ARG A 25 8.81 12.49 -16.11
CA ARG A 25 7.41 12.59 -16.58
C ARG A 25 6.48 11.68 -15.80
N ALA A 26 6.52 11.77 -14.47
CA ALA A 26 5.54 11.09 -13.63
C ALA A 26 4.14 11.68 -13.89
N GLY A 27 3.36 11.00 -14.75
CA GLY A 27 1.93 11.30 -14.90
C GLY A 27 1.19 11.15 -13.56
N ASN A 28 -0.09 11.55 -13.55
CA ASN A 28 -0.90 11.54 -12.32
C ASN A 28 -0.89 10.19 -11.58
N GLY A 29 -0.80 9.07 -12.29
CA GLY A 29 -0.71 7.73 -11.70
C GLY A 29 0.49 7.57 -10.76
N LEU A 30 1.72 7.75 -11.26
CA LEU A 30 2.96 7.63 -10.48
C LEU A 30 2.99 8.61 -9.31
N ARG A 31 2.61 9.88 -9.55
CA ARG A 31 2.55 10.89 -8.49
C ARG A 31 1.56 10.50 -7.39
N ASN A 32 0.40 9.97 -7.76
CA ASN A 32 -0.60 9.51 -6.79
C ASN A 32 -0.13 8.28 -6.03
N MET A 33 0.58 7.35 -6.67
CA MET A 33 1.17 6.18 -5.99
C MET A 33 2.16 6.61 -4.90
N HIS A 34 3.13 7.46 -5.22
CA HIS A 34 4.07 7.99 -4.23
C HIS A 34 3.37 8.74 -3.10
N LYS A 35 2.41 9.63 -3.42
CA LYS A 35 1.65 10.38 -2.41
C LYS A 35 0.86 9.47 -1.48
N ARG A 36 0.20 8.44 -2.02
CA ARG A 36 -0.60 7.49 -1.22
C ARG A 36 0.27 6.59 -0.35
N ALA A 37 1.39 6.10 -0.89
CA ALA A 37 2.35 5.33 -0.10
C ALA A 37 2.90 6.14 1.08
N GLY A 38 3.32 7.39 0.82
CA GLY A 38 3.81 8.27 1.89
C GLY A 38 2.76 8.57 2.97
N LYS A 39 1.48 8.70 2.60
CA LYS A 39 0.38 8.91 3.56
C LYS A 39 0.21 7.76 4.57
N ILE A 40 0.65 6.56 4.23
CA ILE A 40 0.56 5.38 5.10
C ILE A 40 1.94 4.96 5.64
N GLY A 41 2.94 5.84 5.57
CA GLY A 41 4.30 5.55 6.05
C GLY A 41 5.09 4.58 5.17
N GLY A 42 4.63 4.31 3.94
CA GLY A 42 5.31 3.45 2.98
C GLY A 42 6.06 4.21 1.88
N ILE A 43 6.77 3.45 1.06
CA ILE A 43 7.55 3.93 -0.08
C ILE A 43 7.16 3.19 -1.36
N ILE A 44 7.38 3.83 -2.51
CA ILE A 44 7.28 3.22 -3.83
C ILE A 44 8.63 3.32 -4.52
N GLN A 45 9.09 2.20 -5.06
CA GLN A 45 10.23 2.11 -5.98
C GLN A 45 9.69 1.74 -7.36
N LEU A 46 10.23 2.39 -8.39
CA LEU A 46 9.87 2.16 -9.78
C LEU A 46 11.14 1.85 -10.55
N GLN A 47 11.16 0.71 -11.23
CA GLN A 47 12.19 0.34 -12.19
C GLN A 47 11.51 0.10 -13.54
N SER A 48 12.11 0.63 -14.60
CA SER A 48 11.56 0.43 -15.94
C SER A 48 12.65 0.60 -16.97
N THR A 49 12.71 -0.36 -17.89
CA THR A 49 13.65 -0.34 -19.01
C THR A 49 12.86 -0.36 -20.31
N PRO A 50 13.11 0.59 -21.24
CA PRO A 50 12.48 0.56 -22.55
C PRO A 50 12.65 -0.79 -23.25
N GLY A 51 11.54 -1.41 -23.63
CA GLY A 51 11.49 -2.73 -24.27
C GLY A 51 11.52 -3.93 -23.33
N GLU A 52 11.75 -3.76 -22.02
CA GLU A 52 11.82 -4.88 -21.05
C GLU A 52 10.70 -4.84 -20.01
N GLY A 53 9.94 -3.75 -19.96
CA GLY A 53 8.76 -3.62 -19.09
C GLY A 53 8.98 -2.69 -17.90
N THR A 54 8.17 -2.90 -16.85
CA THR A 54 8.13 -2.04 -15.67
C THR A 54 7.88 -2.87 -14.41
N GLU A 55 8.63 -2.57 -13.36
CA GLU A 55 8.39 -3.06 -12.01
C GLU A 55 8.05 -1.88 -11.07
N VAL A 56 6.96 -2.04 -10.31
CA VAL A 56 6.59 -1.17 -9.19
C VAL A 56 6.63 -1.98 -7.91
N CYS A 57 7.37 -1.49 -6.92
CA CYS A 57 7.51 -2.11 -5.60
C CYS A 57 7.03 -1.14 -4.52
N PHE A 58 5.97 -1.51 -3.81
CA PHE A 58 5.56 -0.84 -2.57
C PHE A 58 6.17 -1.57 -1.37
N ARG A 59 6.61 -0.79 -0.37
CA ARG A 59 7.02 -1.29 0.95
C ARG A 59 6.45 -0.41 2.05
N GLY A 60 5.95 -1.00 3.11
CA GLY A 60 5.48 -0.28 4.28
C GLY A 60 5.29 -1.20 5.47
N SER A 61 5.30 -0.63 6.67
CA SER A 61 5.07 -1.40 7.89
C SER A 61 3.58 -1.73 8.04
N LEU A 62 3.29 -2.97 8.41
CA LEU A 62 1.98 -3.34 8.93
C LEU A 62 1.94 -2.93 10.40
N PRO A 63 0.90 -2.20 10.83
CA PRO A 63 0.72 -1.99 12.25
C PRO A 63 0.45 -3.35 12.91
N GLU A 64 1.08 -3.59 14.06
CA GLU A 64 0.60 -4.62 14.97
C GLU A 64 -0.82 -4.20 15.39
N PHE A 65 -1.81 -4.98 14.97
CA PHE A 65 -3.16 -4.80 15.47
C PHE A 65 -3.24 -5.51 16.82
N PRO A 66 -3.39 -4.82 17.97
CA PRO A 66 -3.80 -5.52 19.17
C PRO A 66 -5.19 -6.10 18.87
N GLU A 67 -5.33 -7.43 19.01
CA GLU A 67 -6.54 -8.20 18.66
C GLU A 67 -7.85 -7.62 19.24
N VAL A 68 -7.76 -6.73 20.23
CA VAL A 68 -8.86 -6.21 21.04
C VAL A 68 -9.73 -5.15 20.35
N LEU A 69 -9.33 -4.57 19.20
CA LEU A 69 -10.08 -3.46 18.57
C LEU A 69 -11.22 -3.89 17.64
N PHE A 70 -11.35 -5.18 17.28
CA PHE A 70 -12.43 -5.67 16.41
C PHE A 70 -13.63 -6.26 17.17
N ALA A 71 -13.58 -6.37 18.50
CA ALA A 71 -14.61 -7.03 19.31
C ALA A 71 -15.81 -6.15 19.73
N THR A 72 -15.87 -4.85 19.39
CA THR A 72 -16.92 -3.94 19.88
C THR A 72 -17.68 -3.23 18.76
N LYS A 73 -18.42 -4.01 17.94
CA LYS A 73 -19.60 -3.48 17.21
C LYS A 73 -20.66 -4.52 16.85
N ALA A 74 -20.89 -5.51 17.71
CA ALA A 74 -22.12 -6.31 17.68
C ALA A 74 -23.02 -5.93 18.87
N GLN A 75 -23.62 -4.74 18.83
CA GLN A 75 -24.75 -4.39 19.68
C GLN A 75 -25.81 -3.60 18.90
N SER A 76 -26.98 -4.23 18.71
CA SER A 76 -28.31 -3.60 18.70
C SER A 76 -29.40 -4.67 18.45
N PRO A 77 -30.64 -4.54 18.94
CA PRO A 77 -31.12 -3.92 20.18
C PRO A 77 -31.94 -4.91 21.06
N GLN A 78 -32.05 -4.62 22.35
CA GLN A 78 -33.02 -5.25 23.25
C GLN A 78 -34.44 -4.95 22.72
N ARG A 79 -35.15 -5.97 22.22
CA ARG A 79 -36.61 -5.88 22.05
C ARG A 79 -37.24 -6.24 23.39
N THR A 80 -37.67 -5.21 24.13
CA THR A 80 -38.75 -5.34 25.12
C THR A 80 -40.06 -5.51 24.36
N ALA A 81 -40.79 -6.59 24.60
CA ALA A 81 -42.23 -6.62 24.43
C ALA A 81 -42.79 -7.67 25.40
N ASN A 82 -43.68 -7.17 26.25
CA ASN A 82 -44.62 -7.95 27.06
C ASN A 82 -45.52 -8.82 26.18
#